data_AF-A0A0F4IIR9-F1
#
_entry.id   AF-A0A0F4IIR9-F1
#
_cell.length_a   1.000
_cell.length_b   1.000
_cell.length_c   1.000
_cell.angle_alpha   90.00
_cell.angle_beta   90.00
_cell.angle_gamma   90.00
#
_symmetry.space_group_name_H-M   'P 1'
#
loop_
_entity.id
_entity.type
_entity.pdbx_description
1 polymer ?
#
loop_
_entity_poly.entity_id
_entity_poly.type
_entity_poly.pdbx_seq_one_letter_code
_entity_poly.pdbx_strand_id
1 'polypeptide(L)'
;VLRGTVKTNEWINANPDKAKASANAKLKADSGKELDAKVLDPAWQSILVTDDPLATTLKTEADWAVKAKLLDKPDLTGIYDLTLLNKVLKAAGKPEVGDGGLAAK
;
A
#
# COMPACT_ATOMS: atom_id res chain seq x y z
N VAL A 1 -13.99 -6.20 2.46
CA VAL A 1 -12.65 -5.73 2.88
C VAL A 1 -12.30 -4.37 2.25
N LEU A 2 -12.31 -4.21 0.92
CA LEU A 2 -11.87 -2.97 0.22
C LEU A 2 -12.48 -1.64 0.72
N ARG A 3 -13.80 -1.60 0.99
CA ARG A 3 -14.41 -0.39 1.58
C ARG A 3 -13.82 -0.02 2.95
N GLY A 4 -13.48 -1.04 3.73
CA GLY A 4 -12.82 -0.86 5.03
C GLY A 4 -11.43 -0.27 4.86
N THR A 5 -10.61 -0.84 3.97
CA THR A 5 -9.24 -0.35 3.72
C THR A 5 -9.24 1.10 3.22
N VAL A 6 -10.09 1.45 2.26
CA VAL A 6 -10.20 2.84 1.76
C VAL A 6 -10.59 3.82 2.86
N LYS A 7 -11.55 3.47 3.72
CA LYS A 7 -11.94 4.30 4.87
C LYS A 7 -10.83 4.39 5.93
N THR A 8 -10.09 3.32 6.15
CA THR A 8 -8.94 3.32 7.06
C THR A 8 -7.82 4.21 6.52
N ASN A 9 -7.51 4.14 5.23
CA ASN A 9 -6.53 5.01 4.59
C ASN A 9 -6.93 6.49 4.69
N GLU A 10 -8.20 6.79 4.44
CA GLU A 10 -8.75 8.14 4.65
C GLU A 10 -8.58 8.60 6.11
N TRP A 11 -8.92 7.74 7.07
CA TRP A 11 -8.76 8.05 8.50
C TRP A 11 -7.30 8.27 8.90
N ILE A 12 -6.36 7.45 8.41
CA ILE A 12 -4.93 7.59 8.68
C ILE A 12 -4.43 8.95 8.19
N ASN A 13 -4.79 9.33 6.96
CA ASN A 13 -4.42 10.61 6.39
C ASN A 13 -5.03 11.81 7.14
N ALA A 14 -6.26 11.67 7.65
CA ALA A 14 -6.91 12.70 8.48
C ALA A 14 -6.42 12.73 9.93
N ASN A 15 -5.77 11.68 10.42
CA ASN A 15 -5.36 11.53 11.83
C ASN A 15 -3.91 10.98 11.96
N PRO A 16 -2.90 11.62 11.36
CA PRO A 16 -1.56 11.05 11.24
C PRO A 16 -0.92 10.75 12.60
N ASP A 17 -1.09 11.62 13.61
CA ASP A 17 -0.53 11.39 14.94
C ASP A 17 -1.20 10.22 15.67
N LYS A 18 -2.53 10.08 15.54
CA LYS A 18 -3.26 8.96 16.13
C LYS A 18 -2.91 7.64 15.43
N ALA A 19 -2.77 7.67 14.11
CA ALA A 19 -2.34 6.52 13.33
C ALA A 19 -0.93 6.06 13.72
N LYS A 20 0.02 7.00 13.83
CA LYS A 20 1.39 6.75 14.30
C LYS A 20 1.41 6.13 15.70
N ALA A 21 0.66 6.71 16.65
CA ALA A 21 0.56 6.18 18.00
C ALA A 21 -0.07 4.79 18.04
N SER A 22 -1.14 4.56 17.27
CA SER A 22 -1.79 3.25 17.15
C SER A 22 -0.84 2.20 16.57
N ALA A 23 -0.06 2.53 15.55
CA ALA A 23 0.91 1.62 14.94
C ALA A 23 2.02 1.25 15.94
N ASN A 24 2.57 2.23 16.68
CA ASN A 24 3.63 1.97 17.66
C ASN A 24 3.13 1.14 18.85
N ALA A 25 1.89 1.38 19.29
CA ALA A 25 1.26 0.57 20.33
C ALA A 25 1.07 -0.89 19.88
N LYS A 26 0.64 -1.11 18.63
CA LYS A 26 0.50 -2.47 18.07
C LYS A 26 1.87 -3.15 17.92
N LEU A 27 2.89 -2.41 17.50
CA LEU A 27 4.25 -2.92 17.43
C LEU A 27 4.77 -3.38 18.80
N LYS A 28 4.50 -2.62 19.87
CA LYS A 28 4.82 -3.03 21.24
C LYS A 28 4.11 -4.32 21.65
N ALA A 29 2.83 -4.46 21.29
CA ALA A 29 2.09 -5.68 21.57
C ALA A 29 2.65 -6.91 20.83
N ASP A 30 3.07 -6.74 19.57
CA ASP A 30 3.54 -7.85 18.72
C ASP A 30 5.01 -8.23 18.94
N SER A 31 5.85 -7.25 19.25
CA SER A 31 7.31 -7.42 19.35
C SER A 31 7.87 -7.24 20.76
N GLY A 32 7.05 -6.81 21.72
CA GLY A 32 7.42 -6.55 23.11
C GLY A 32 8.00 -5.15 23.38
N LYS A 33 8.27 -4.34 22.35
CA LYS A 33 8.80 -2.98 22.52
C LYS A 33 8.28 -2.00 21.47
N GLU A 34 8.09 -0.76 21.88
CA GLU A 34 7.79 0.37 20.98
C GLU A 34 9.08 0.95 20.37
N LEU A 35 8.95 1.64 19.23
CA LEU A 35 10.03 2.45 18.69
C LEU A 35 10.16 3.75 19.49
N ASP A 36 11.41 4.16 19.75
CA ASP A 36 11.69 5.49 20.30
C ASP A 36 11.19 6.56 19.33
N ALA A 37 10.65 7.66 19.86
CA ALA A 37 10.13 8.78 19.06
C ALA A 37 11.15 9.32 18.06
N LYS A 38 12.43 9.40 18.44
CA LYS A 38 13.55 9.84 17.58
C LYS A 38 13.74 9.00 16.31
N VAL A 39 13.24 7.76 16.30
CA VAL A 39 13.24 6.87 15.13
C VAL A 39 11.89 6.90 14.43
N LEU A 40 10.81 6.80 15.20
CA LEU A 40 9.45 6.71 14.66
C LEU A 40 9.04 7.97 13.89
N ASP A 41 9.31 9.15 14.45
CA ASP A 41 8.87 10.41 13.87
C ASP A 41 9.40 10.66 12.45
N PRO A 42 10.73 10.56 12.18
CA PRO A 42 11.22 10.69 10.80
C PRO A 42 10.81 9.52 9.89
N ALA A 43 10.70 8.31 10.42
CA ALA A 43 10.27 7.16 9.63
C ALA A 43 8.82 7.31 9.15
N TRP A 44 7.92 7.80 10.01
CA TRP A 44 6.51 8.00 9.67
C TRP A 44 6.31 9.02 8.55
N GLN A 45 7.13 10.08 8.51
CA GLN A 45 7.10 11.07 7.43
C GLN A 45 7.48 10.49 6.05
N SER A 46 8.17 9.36 6.04
CA SER A 46 8.58 8.67 4.80
C SER A 46 7.51 7.72 4.27
N ILE A 47 6.37 7.58 4.94
CA ILE A 47 5.28 6.67 4.56
C ILE A 47 4.20 7.45 3.82
N LEU A 48 3.86 6.98 2.62
CA LEU A 48 2.67 7.40 1.88
C LEU A 48 1.57 6.35 2.03
N VAL A 49 0.43 6.74 2.60
CA VAL A 49 -0.77 5.88 2.70
C VAL A 49 -1.69 6.18 1.54
N THR A 50 -1.85 5.20 0.64
CA THR A 50 -2.56 5.37 -0.63
C THR A 50 -3.55 4.24 -0.89
N ASP A 51 -4.60 4.56 -1.65
CA ASP A 51 -5.53 3.58 -2.22
C ASP A 51 -5.04 3.02 -3.58
N ASP A 52 -3.98 3.61 -4.15
CA ASP A 52 -3.35 3.18 -5.40
C ASP A 52 -2.41 1.99 -5.16
N PRO A 53 -2.60 0.85 -5.84
CA PRO A 53 -1.71 -0.30 -5.73
C PRO A 53 -0.34 -0.10 -6.40
N LEU A 54 -0.11 1.03 -7.08
CA LEU A 54 1.13 1.38 -7.78
C LEU A 54 1.51 0.36 -8.86
N ALA A 55 0.52 -0.11 -9.64
CA ALA A 55 0.71 -1.23 -10.56
C ALA A 55 1.84 -1.03 -11.60
N THR A 56 2.18 0.21 -11.95
CA THR A 56 3.29 0.55 -12.84
C THR A 56 4.67 0.23 -12.26
N THR A 57 4.83 0.12 -10.93
CA THR A 57 6.12 -0.18 -10.30
C THR A 57 6.47 -1.67 -10.38
N LEU A 58 5.45 -2.53 -10.39
CA LEU A 58 5.63 -3.99 -10.31
C LEU A 58 6.52 -4.54 -11.43
N LYS A 59 6.41 -4.00 -12.64
CA LYS A 59 7.28 -4.42 -13.76
C LYS A 59 8.75 -4.14 -13.45
N THR A 60 9.04 -2.94 -12.97
CA THR A 60 10.40 -2.54 -12.58
C THR A 60 10.91 -3.41 -11.43
N GLU A 61 10.07 -3.67 -10.43
CA GLU A 61 10.42 -4.55 -9.30
C GLU A 61 10.75 -5.98 -9.76
N ALA A 62 9.95 -6.54 -10.66
CA ALA A 62 10.20 -7.86 -11.26
C ALA A 62 11.50 -7.88 -12.07
N ASP A 63 11.76 -6.85 -12.88
CA ASP A 63 13.01 -6.73 -13.65
C ASP A 63 14.24 -6.68 -12.72
N TRP A 64 14.14 -5.99 -11.58
CA TRP A 64 15.21 -5.97 -10.57
C TRP A 64 15.41 -7.32 -9.90
N ALA A 65 14.34 -8.04 -9.56
CA ALA A 65 14.43 -9.39 -8.97
C ALA A 65 15.09 -10.39 -9.92
N VAL A 66 14.76 -10.32 -11.23
CA VAL A 66 15.40 -11.12 -12.28
C VAL A 66 16.88 -10.77 -12.39
N LYS A 67 17.23 -9.48 -12.42
CA LYS A 67 18.63 -9.04 -12.47
C LYS A 67 19.42 -9.51 -11.24
N ALA A 68 18.79 -9.52 -10.07
CA ALA A 68 19.37 -10.03 -8.82
C ALA A 68 19.41 -11.56 -8.74
N LYS A 69 18.88 -12.28 -9.74
CA LYS A 69 18.75 -13.75 -9.78
C LYS A 69 17.91 -14.33 -8.63
N LEU A 70 16.96 -13.54 -8.13
CA LEU A 70 16.00 -13.96 -7.10
C LEU A 70 14.73 -14.56 -7.71
N LEU A 71 14.49 -14.32 -9.00
CA LEU A 71 13.31 -14.76 -9.72
C LEU A 71 13.65 -15.07 -11.19
N ASP A 72 13.01 -16.07 -11.78
CA ASP A 72 12.91 -16.19 -13.24
C ASP A 72 11.98 -15.11 -13.81
N LYS A 73 12.03 -14.84 -15.12
CA LYS A 73 11.15 -13.81 -15.69
C LYS A 73 9.66 -14.20 -15.53
N PRO A 74 8.86 -13.48 -14.74
CA PRO A 74 7.46 -13.83 -14.53
C PRO A 74 6.58 -13.30 -15.68
N ASP A 75 5.43 -13.95 -15.88
CA ASP A 75 4.31 -13.33 -16.59
C ASP A 75 3.48 -12.54 -15.57
N LEU A 76 3.35 -11.24 -15.81
CA LEU A 76 2.61 -10.32 -14.94
C LEU A 76 1.18 -10.05 -15.45
N THR A 77 0.80 -10.65 -16.58
CA THR A 77 -0.53 -10.46 -17.18
C THR A 77 -1.61 -10.96 -16.24
N GLY A 78 -2.61 -10.14 -15.95
CA GLY A 78 -3.74 -10.51 -15.11
C GLY A 78 -3.48 -10.46 -13.61
N ILE A 79 -2.34 -9.95 -13.15
CA ILE A 79 -2.02 -9.91 -11.72
C ILE A 79 -2.86 -8.87 -10.95
N TYR A 80 -3.39 -7.86 -11.66
CA TYR A 80 -4.30 -6.86 -11.09
C TYR A 80 -5.72 -7.03 -11.61
N ASP A 81 -6.68 -7.22 -10.70
CA ASP A 81 -8.10 -6.97 -10.93
C ASP A 81 -8.55 -5.79 -10.06
N LEU A 82 -8.66 -4.61 -10.68
CA LEU A 82 -9.02 -3.36 -10.00
C LEU A 82 -10.53 -3.08 -10.05
N THR A 83 -11.34 -3.99 -10.60
CA THR A 83 -12.78 -3.78 -10.80
C THR A 83 -13.48 -3.42 -9.50
N LEU A 84 -13.23 -4.19 -8.43
CA LEU A 84 -13.89 -3.97 -7.14
C LEU A 84 -13.33 -2.76 -6.39
N LEU A 85 -12.03 -2.47 -6.54
CA LEU A 85 -11.43 -1.29 -5.93
C LEU A 85 -11.97 -0.01 -6.57
N ASN A 86 -12.01 0.07 -7.89
CA ASN A 86 -12.53 1.24 -8.61
C ASN A 86 -14.03 1.45 -8.36
N LYS A 87 -14.82 0.38 -8.19
CA LYS A 87 -16.21 0.50 -7.73
C LYS A 87 -16.32 1.16 -6.36
N VAL A 88 -15.42 0.83 -5.42
CA VAL A 88 -15.39 1.43 -4.08
C VAL A 88 -14.91 2.88 -4.14
N LEU A 89 -13.85 3.18 -4.89
CA LEU A 89 -13.31 4.54 -5.02
C LEU A 89 -14.34 5.48 -5.66
N LYS A 90 -14.98 5.05 -6.73
CA LYS A 90 -16.07 5.80 -7.37
C LYS A 90 -17.23 6.08 -6.41
N ALA A 91 -17.64 5.09 -5.63
CA ALA A 91 -18.69 5.26 -4.61
C ALA A 91 -18.26 6.22 -3.47
N ALA A 92 -16.96 6.38 -3.24
CA ALA A 92 -16.39 7.32 -2.28
C ALA A 92 -16.04 8.69 -2.90
N GLY A 93 -16.37 8.93 -4.18
CA GLY A 93 -16.04 10.18 -4.88
C GLY A 93 -14.54 10.37 -5.18
N LYS A 94 -13.76 9.29 -5.14
CA LYS A 94 -12.32 9.27 -5.42
C LYS A 94 -12.03 8.88 -6.88
N PRO A 95 -10.89 9.31 -7.45
CA PRO A 95 -10.47 8.88 -8.78
C PRO A 95 -10.24 7.36 -8.81
N GLU A 96 -10.47 6.77 -9.97
CA GLU A 96 -10.13 5.38 -10.25
C GLU A 96 -8.61 5.23 -10.44
N VAL A 97 -8.10 4.05 -10.15
CA VAL A 97 -6.67 3.71 -10.27
C VAL A 97 -6.43 2.78 -11.45
N GLY A 98 -5.25 2.89 -12.05
CA GLY A 98 -4.85 2.12 -13.22
C GLY A 98 -4.08 0.85 -12.86
N ASP A 99 -4.20 -0.18 -13.71
CA ASP A 99 -3.50 -1.46 -13.57
C ASP A 99 -2.10 -1.47 -14.21
N GLY A 100 -1.63 -0.33 -14.74
CA GLY A 100 -0.32 -0.23 -15.39
C GLY A 100 -0.18 -1.09 -16.67
N GLY A 101 -1.29 -1.49 -17.29
CA GLY A 101 -1.31 -2.41 -18.42
C GLY A 101 -1.16 -3.88 -18.03
N LEU A 102 -1.35 -4.22 -16.75
CA LEU A 102 -1.15 -5.57 -16.19
C LEU A 102 -2.46 -6.29 -15.84
N ALA A 103 -3.62 -5.72 -16.16
CA ALA A 103 -4.90 -6.43 -16.01
C ALA A 103 -5.02 -7.62 -16.97
N ALA A 104 -6.01 -8.48 -16.70
CA ALA A 104 -6.35 -9.56 -17.61
C ALA A 104 -6.88 -8.96 -18.94
N LYS A 105 -6.54 -9.59 -20.06
CA LYS A 105 -7.08 -9.22 -21.37
C LYS A 105 -8.50 -9.74 -21.58
#